data_AF-A0A8H6I0J7-F1
#
_entry.id   AF-A0A8H6I0J7-F1
#
_cell.length_a   1.000
_cell.length_b   1.000
_cell.length_c   1.000
_cell.angle_alpha   90.00
_cell.angle_beta   90.00
_cell.angle_gamma   90.00
#
_symmetry.space_group_name_H-M   'P 1'
#
loop_
_entity.id
_entity.type
_entity.pdbx_description
1 polymer ?
#
loop_
_entity_poly.entity_id
_entity_poly.type
_entity_poly.pdbx_seq_one_letter_code
_entity_poly.pdbx_strand_id
1 'polypeptide(L)'
;MLDQTSAEDVTKAFIFEHSTLAASSLYAYHYLLTLDDEVAHIWPQKWTLGKVVFLLARYMPFLRIATDTCLNVRIWASFGEQVCVSLVWLFSLSYHFQTVASDGEKTFARASISPVNLTTITAAFLLCVYALLGAERIHSTVLLAVYSAFTVAISALLVISLVSSKYVSSQNLSYDAQHNGQACHILFDARVHIYEKISDYLIISGTIVAALLGVLTIVIRYRSQNNSLINVIRRDGGMFYLSALALRLSTMIIALPNIQVHVYNLIYTTQEVALPMLAAGLILNVRKIDDPGTRDRISTLIFTSRREEFRLRRYR
;
A
#
# COMPACT_ATOMS: atom_id res chain seq x y z
N MET A 1 24.61 33.35 -2.62
CA MET A 1 23.58 32.61 -1.85
C MET A 1 22.47 32.04 -2.73
N LEU A 2 22.07 32.66 -3.84
CA LEU A 2 21.06 32.12 -4.77
C LEU A 2 21.51 30.89 -5.59
N ASP A 3 22.81 30.57 -5.62
CA ASP A 3 23.39 29.50 -6.47
C ASP A 3 23.59 28.15 -5.74
N GLN A 4 23.61 28.16 -4.40
CA GLN A 4 23.74 26.92 -3.62
C GLN A 4 22.42 26.16 -3.50
N THR A 5 21.29 26.88 -3.42
CA THR A 5 19.95 26.29 -3.31
C THR A 5 19.55 25.54 -4.58
N SER A 6 19.95 26.03 -5.76
CA SER A 6 19.66 25.34 -7.03
C SER A 6 20.43 24.03 -7.17
N ALA A 7 21.71 23.99 -6.77
CA ALA A 7 22.54 22.79 -6.87
C ALA A 7 22.06 21.65 -5.96
N GLU A 8 21.61 21.98 -4.74
CA GLU A 8 21.03 21.00 -3.82
C GLU A 8 19.73 20.39 -4.37
N ASP A 9 18.86 21.21 -4.96
CA ASP A 9 17.57 20.75 -5.46
C ASP A 9 17.72 19.86 -6.71
N VAL A 10 18.67 20.18 -7.59
CA VAL A 10 19.04 19.33 -8.73
C VAL A 10 19.59 17.97 -8.24
N THR A 11 20.42 17.98 -7.20
CA THR A 11 21.00 16.76 -6.62
C THR A 11 19.90 15.88 -6.00
N LYS A 12 18.95 16.46 -5.28
CA LYS A 12 17.80 15.74 -4.71
C LYS A 12 16.95 15.10 -5.80
N ALA A 13 16.63 15.83 -6.86
CA ALA A 13 15.85 15.31 -7.99
C ALA A 13 16.58 14.14 -8.68
N PHE A 14 17.89 14.28 -8.90
CA PHE A 14 18.71 13.23 -9.49
C PHE A 14 18.72 11.95 -8.65
N ILE A 15 18.93 12.06 -7.33
CA ILE A 15 18.96 10.88 -6.45
C ILE A 15 17.59 10.21 -6.39
N PHE A 16 16.51 11.00 -6.32
CA PHE A 16 15.15 10.48 -6.35
C PHE A 16 14.90 9.65 -7.61
N GLU A 17 15.18 10.22 -8.79
CA GLU A 17 15.02 9.58 -10.10
C GLU A 17 15.78 8.24 -10.18
N HIS A 18 17.06 8.22 -9.81
CA HIS A 18 17.87 6.99 -9.84
C HIS A 18 17.36 5.96 -8.84
N SER A 19 16.92 6.39 -7.67
CA SER A 19 16.37 5.49 -6.66
C SER A 19 15.04 4.87 -7.10
N THR A 20 14.17 5.64 -7.75
CA THR A 20 12.89 5.15 -8.29
C THR A 20 13.14 4.13 -9.38
N LEU A 21 14.06 4.39 -10.30
CA LEU A 21 14.42 3.45 -11.36
C LEU A 21 15.04 2.15 -10.80
N ALA A 22 15.93 2.26 -9.81
CA ALA A 22 16.52 1.11 -9.14
C ALA A 22 15.46 0.28 -8.39
N ALA A 23 14.57 0.93 -7.63
CA ALA A 23 13.48 0.28 -6.91
C ALA A 23 12.51 -0.40 -7.88
N SER A 24 12.17 0.26 -8.99
CA SER A 24 11.32 -0.30 -10.05
C SER A 24 11.93 -1.54 -10.70
N SER A 25 13.23 -1.49 -10.99
CA SER A 25 13.98 -2.61 -11.54
C SER A 25 14.02 -3.79 -10.57
N LEU A 26 14.22 -3.51 -9.27
CA LEU A 26 14.20 -4.51 -8.22
C LEU A 26 12.80 -5.16 -8.08
N TYR A 27 11.74 -4.37 -8.16
CA TYR A 27 10.36 -4.88 -8.15
C TYR A 27 10.09 -5.79 -9.34
N ALA A 28 10.45 -5.36 -10.55
CA ALA A 28 10.29 -6.14 -11.77
C ALA A 28 11.09 -7.46 -11.71
N TYR A 29 12.33 -7.40 -11.22
CA TYR A 29 13.16 -8.59 -11.02
C TYR A 29 12.49 -9.59 -10.06
N HIS A 30 11.99 -9.12 -8.93
CA HIS A 30 11.27 -9.98 -7.98
C HIS A 30 9.98 -10.55 -8.55
N TYR A 31 9.23 -9.76 -9.33
CA TYR A 31 8.05 -10.24 -10.03
C TYR A 31 8.40 -11.43 -10.93
N LEU A 32 9.44 -11.30 -11.76
CA LEU A 32 9.91 -12.37 -12.64
C LEU A 32 10.31 -13.63 -11.87
N LEU A 33 11.06 -13.47 -10.76
CA LEU A 33 11.47 -14.60 -9.91
C LEU A 33 10.30 -15.37 -9.29
N THR A 34 9.16 -14.71 -9.07
CA THR A 34 7.99 -15.31 -8.41
C THR A 34 6.85 -15.59 -9.38
N LEU A 35 7.07 -15.38 -10.68
CA LEU A 35 6.06 -15.59 -11.72
C LEU A 35 5.72 -17.07 -11.89
N ASP A 36 6.71 -17.96 -11.86
CA ASP A 36 6.46 -19.41 -11.99
C ASP A 36 5.59 -19.95 -10.86
N ASP A 37 5.86 -19.50 -9.62
CA ASP A 37 5.04 -19.82 -8.45
C ASP A 37 3.62 -19.25 -8.59
N GLU A 38 3.49 -18.03 -9.10
CA GLU A 38 2.19 -17.41 -9.35
C GLU A 38 1.39 -18.25 -10.35
N VAL A 39 1.99 -18.60 -11.51
CA VAL A 39 1.40 -19.41 -12.57
C VAL A 39 1.01 -20.79 -12.06
N ALA A 40 1.84 -21.44 -11.25
CA ALA A 40 1.52 -22.76 -10.71
C ALA A 40 0.37 -22.73 -9.68
N HIS A 41 0.32 -21.72 -8.79
CA HIS A 41 -0.55 -21.77 -7.60
C HIS A 41 -1.78 -20.85 -7.69
N ILE A 42 -1.75 -19.78 -8.47
CA ILE A 42 -2.82 -18.76 -8.53
C ILE A 42 -3.68 -18.92 -9.79
N TRP A 43 -3.04 -19.14 -10.94
CA TRP A 43 -3.72 -19.13 -12.24
C TRP A 43 -4.73 -20.26 -12.45
N PRO A 44 -4.46 -21.53 -12.05
CA PRO A 44 -5.40 -22.64 -12.21
C PRO A 44 -6.65 -22.52 -11.32
N GLN A 45 -6.63 -21.63 -10.33
CA GLN A 45 -7.73 -21.47 -9.40
C GLN A 45 -8.92 -20.74 -10.03
N LYS A 46 -10.13 -21.11 -9.59
CA LYS A 46 -11.36 -20.37 -9.90
C LYS A 46 -11.25 -18.91 -9.45
N TRP A 47 -11.96 -18.02 -10.12
CA TRP A 47 -12.02 -16.61 -9.74
C TRP A 47 -12.69 -16.45 -8.37
N THR A 48 -11.88 -16.12 -7.36
CA THR A 48 -12.30 -15.80 -6.00
C THR A 48 -11.91 -14.36 -5.66
N LEU A 49 -12.52 -13.79 -4.61
CA LEU A 49 -12.22 -12.43 -4.18
C LEU A 49 -10.71 -12.25 -3.89
N GLY A 50 -10.09 -13.14 -3.11
CA GLY A 50 -8.66 -13.03 -2.82
C GLY A 50 -7.75 -13.32 -4.01
N LYS A 51 -8.22 -14.00 -5.07
CA LYS A 51 -7.48 -14.02 -6.35
C LYS A 51 -7.49 -12.63 -6.97
N VAL A 52 -8.63 -11.95 -7.01
CA VAL A 52 -8.72 -10.56 -7.49
C VAL A 52 -7.85 -9.63 -6.65
N VAL A 53 -7.93 -9.70 -5.32
CA VAL A 53 -7.11 -8.88 -4.41
C VAL A 53 -5.62 -9.15 -4.61
N PHE A 54 -5.22 -10.42 -4.70
CA PHE A 54 -3.84 -10.79 -4.97
C PHE A 54 -3.35 -10.20 -6.30
N LEU A 55 -4.11 -10.36 -7.39
CA LEU A 55 -3.74 -9.80 -8.69
C LEU A 55 -3.68 -8.27 -8.64
N LEU A 56 -4.63 -7.60 -8.00
CA LEU A 56 -4.56 -6.15 -7.81
C LEU A 56 -3.31 -5.73 -7.03
N ALA A 57 -2.98 -6.40 -5.93
CA ALA A 57 -1.79 -6.12 -5.12
C ALA A 57 -0.49 -6.32 -5.90
N ARG A 58 -0.50 -7.29 -6.82
CA ARG A 58 0.64 -7.71 -7.62
C ARG A 58 0.87 -6.81 -8.84
N TYR A 59 -0.19 -6.37 -9.51
CA TYR A 59 -0.08 -5.66 -10.79
C TYR A 59 -0.25 -4.13 -10.67
N MET A 60 -0.93 -3.62 -9.63
CA MET A 60 -1.06 -2.17 -9.40
C MET A 60 0.27 -1.44 -9.18
N PRO A 61 1.29 -2.03 -8.52
CA PRO A 61 2.59 -1.39 -8.41
C PRO A 61 3.25 -1.08 -9.76
N PHE A 62 3.01 -1.89 -10.81
CA PHE A 62 3.50 -1.55 -12.16
C PHE A 62 2.81 -0.32 -12.75
N LEU A 63 1.49 -0.19 -12.55
CA LEU A 63 0.76 1.01 -12.99
C LEU A 63 1.26 2.26 -12.25
N ARG A 64 1.52 2.12 -10.95
CA ARG A 64 2.12 3.18 -10.14
C ARG A 64 3.51 3.55 -10.65
N ILE A 65 4.41 2.57 -10.82
CA ILE A 65 5.77 2.78 -11.31
C ILE A 65 5.74 3.50 -12.67
N ALA A 66 4.86 3.07 -13.58
CA ALA A 66 4.73 3.70 -14.89
C ALA A 66 4.28 5.15 -14.78
N THR A 67 3.24 5.43 -13.98
CA THR A 67 2.74 6.80 -13.80
C THR A 67 3.72 7.69 -13.03
N ASP A 68 4.38 7.17 -12.01
CA ASP A 68 5.43 7.86 -11.25
C ASP A 68 6.62 8.23 -12.14
N THR A 69 7.05 7.29 -13.00
CA THR A 69 8.10 7.54 -13.99
C THR A 69 7.68 8.63 -14.96
N CYS A 70 6.46 8.58 -15.49
CA CYS A 70 5.95 9.60 -16.41
C CYS A 70 5.85 11.00 -15.77
N LEU A 71 5.59 11.08 -14.46
CA LEU A 71 5.40 12.34 -13.75
C LEU A 71 6.70 12.92 -13.21
N ASN A 72 7.56 12.08 -12.63
CA ASN A 72 8.69 12.52 -11.81
C ASN A 72 10.07 12.29 -12.46
N VAL A 73 10.18 11.42 -13.47
CA VAL A 73 11.44 11.15 -14.19
C VAL A 73 11.56 12.06 -15.41
N ARG A 74 12.80 12.45 -15.75
CA ARG A 74 13.07 13.35 -16.87
C ARG A 74 12.98 12.62 -18.21
N ILE A 75 11.78 12.59 -18.77
CA ILE A 75 11.51 11.93 -20.06
C ILE A 75 11.64 12.86 -21.27
N TRP A 76 11.87 14.17 -21.06
CA TRP A 76 11.99 15.18 -22.13
C TRP A 76 10.79 15.21 -23.10
N ALA A 77 9.64 14.74 -22.64
CA ALA A 77 8.38 14.77 -23.37
C ALA A 77 7.47 15.85 -22.79
N SER A 78 6.67 16.52 -23.64
CA SER A 78 5.64 17.45 -23.20
C SER A 78 4.27 16.81 -23.27
N PHE A 79 3.57 16.71 -22.15
CA PHE A 79 2.19 16.24 -22.11
C PHE A 79 1.20 17.40 -22.09
N GLY A 80 0.03 17.20 -22.69
CA GLY A 80 -1.09 18.14 -22.55
C GLY A 80 -1.64 18.13 -21.13
N GLU A 81 -2.32 19.21 -20.73
CA GLU A 81 -2.87 19.39 -19.39
C GLU A 81 -3.77 18.21 -18.96
N GLN A 82 -4.67 17.77 -19.84
CA GLN A 82 -5.58 16.65 -19.57
C GLN A 82 -4.84 15.33 -19.30
N VAL A 83 -3.71 15.12 -19.98
CA VAL A 83 -2.87 13.92 -19.79
C VAL A 83 -2.16 14.00 -18.45
N CYS A 84 -1.62 15.16 -18.07
CA CYS A 84 -1.01 15.37 -16.75
C CYS A 84 -2.00 15.13 -15.62
N VAL A 85 -3.21 15.70 -15.72
CA VAL A 85 -4.29 15.48 -14.76
C VAL A 85 -4.60 13.99 -14.67
N SER A 86 -4.77 13.31 -15.81
CA SER A 86 -5.09 11.88 -15.86
C SER A 86 -3.97 11.02 -15.27
N LEU A 87 -2.71 11.32 -15.54
CA LEU A 87 -1.55 10.63 -14.96
C LEU A 87 -1.48 10.80 -13.45
N VAL A 88 -1.75 12.01 -12.93
CA VAL A 88 -1.79 12.25 -11.48
C VAL A 88 -2.93 11.47 -10.85
N TRP A 89 -4.13 11.48 -11.44
CA TRP A 89 -5.26 10.68 -10.95
C TRP A 89 -4.94 9.18 -10.95
N LEU A 90 -4.31 8.67 -12.01
CA LEU A 90 -3.90 7.26 -12.09
C LEU A 90 -2.81 6.93 -11.07
N PHE A 91 -1.84 7.83 -10.86
CA PHE A 91 -0.81 7.69 -9.83
C PHE A 91 -1.44 7.63 -8.43
N SER A 92 -2.33 8.56 -8.11
CA SER A 92 -3.04 8.58 -6.84
C SER A 92 -3.91 7.35 -6.67
N LEU A 93 -4.68 6.97 -7.68
CA LEU A 93 -5.55 5.80 -7.64
C LEU A 93 -4.75 4.51 -7.46
N SER A 94 -3.64 4.34 -8.18
CA SER A 94 -2.77 3.17 -8.09
C SER A 94 -2.03 3.10 -6.75
N TYR A 95 -1.50 4.24 -6.25
CA TYR A 95 -0.99 4.36 -4.89
C TYR A 95 -2.05 3.88 -3.90
N HIS A 96 -3.26 4.40 -4.06
CA HIS A 96 -4.33 4.09 -3.18
C HIS A 96 -4.65 2.59 -3.21
N PHE A 97 -4.89 2.00 -4.38
CA PHE A 97 -5.13 0.57 -4.51
C PHE A 97 -3.99 -0.30 -4.00
N GLN A 98 -2.74 0.09 -4.21
CA GLN A 98 -1.59 -0.65 -3.69
C GLN A 98 -1.63 -0.71 -2.17
N THR A 99 -1.93 0.43 -1.52
CA THR A 99 -2.11 0.48 -0.06
C THR A 99 -3.39 -0.21 0.46
N VAL A 100 -4.16 -0.85 -0.41
CA VAL A 100 -5.42 -1.55 -0.08
C VAL A 100 -5.33 -3.02 -0.37
N ALA A 101 -4.72 -3.34 -1.50
CA ALA A 101 -4.54 -4.68 -1.95
C ALA A 101 -3.45 -5.39 -1.14
N SER A 102 -2.48 -4.64 -0.58
CA SER A 102 -1.60 -5.12 0.50
C SER A 102 -2.36 -5.51 1.78
N ASP A 103 -3.66 -5.24 1.86
CA ASP A 103 -4.46 -5.25 3.09
C ASP A 103 -5.59 -6.26 3.17
N GLY A 104 -5.47 -7.36 2.42
CA GLY A 104 -6.50 -8.35 2.16
C GLY A 104 -7.58 -8.60 3.22
N GLU A 105 -8.82 -8.34 2.79
CA GLU A 105 -9.92 -9.32 2.66
C GLU A 105 -10.81 -9.64 3.87
N LYS A 106 -11.85 -8.79 4.09
CA LYS A 106 -13.22 -9.23 4.53
C LYS A 106 -14.36 -8.22 4.36
N THR A 107 -14.11 -6.98 3.93
CA THR A 107 -15.14 -5.93 3.98
C THR A 107 -16.07 -5.86 2.76
N PHE A 108 -15.88 -6.70 1.74
CA PHE A 108 -16.56 -6.53 0.45
C PHE A 108 -17.90 -7.30 0.30
N ALA A 109 -18.32 -8.08 1.30
CA ALA A 109 -19.46 -8.98 1.13
C ALA A 109 -20.84 -8.43 1.59
N ARG A 110 -20.97 -7.17 2.03
CA ARG A 110 -22.27 -6.68 2.55
C ARG A 110 -22.75 -5.26 2.21
N ALA A 111 -22.08 -4.49 1.38
CA ALA A 111 -22.61 -3.20 0.94
C ALA A 111 -22.44 -3.05 -0.58
N SER A 112 -23.48 -3.40 -1.33
CA SER A 112 -23.68 -2.83 -2.65
C SER A 112 -23.96 -1.33 -2.48
N ILE A 113 -23.31 -0.53 -3.34
CA ILE A 113 -23.52 0.89 -3.67
C ILE A 113 -22.42 1.84 -3.12
N SER A 114 -21.57 2.25 -4.09
CA SER A 114 -20.52 3.30 -4.12
C SER A 114 -19.07 2.91 -3.75
N PRO A 115 -18.14 2.79 -4.74
CA PRO A 115 -16.72 2.58 -4.50
C PRO A 115 -15.91 3.84 -4.81
N VAL A 116 -15.58 4.63 -3.79
CA VAL A 116 -14.50 5.61 -3.90
C VAL A 116 -13.54 5.38 -2.73
N ASN A 117 -12.45 4.70 -3.07
CA ASN A 117 -11.11 4.84 -2.52
C ASN A 117 -10.96 4.63 -1.00
N LEU A 118 -10.94 3.36 -0.60
CA LEU A 118 -10.74 2.92 0.77
C LEU A 118 -9.28 2.52 0.99
N THR A 119 -8.37 3.40 1.46
CA THR A 119 -6.94 3.07 1.73
C THR A 119 -6.46 3.06 3.18
N THR A 120 -5.69 2.03 3.55
CA THR A 120 -4.24 2.06 3.89
C THR A 120 -3.82 0.94 4.86
N ILE A 121 -2.98 -0.02 4.45
CA ILE A 121 -1.87 -0.75 5.14
C ILE A 121 -2.10 -1.29 6.58
N THR A 122 -3.33 -1.21 7.05
CA THR A 122 -3.76 -1.55 8.39
C THR A 122 -4.78 -2.66 8.34
N ALA A 123 -5.42 -2.94 7.20
CA ALA A 123 -6.42 -4.00 7.13
C ALA A 123 -5.81 -5.41 7.05
N ALA A 124 -4.67 -5.67 6.38
CA ALA A 124 -3.99 -6.97 6.51
C ALA A 124 -3.40 -7.11 7.90
N PHE A 125 -2.87 -6.03 8.46
CA PHE A 125 -2.43 -5.98 9.85
C PHE A 125 -3.59 -6.30 10.81
N LEU A 126 -4.77 -5.69 10.62
CA LEU A 126 -5.98 -5.92 11.40
C LEU A 126 -6.59 -7.29 11.12
N LEU A 127 -6.41 -7.86 9.93
CA LEU A 127 -6.90 -9.19 9.57
C LEU A 127 -6.00 -10.26 10.16
N CYS A 128 -4.68 -10.05 10.14
CA CYS A 128 -3.71 -10.86 10.86
C CYS A 128 -3.98 -10.74 12.36
N VAL A 129 -4.09 -9.54 12.91
CA VAL A 129 -4.46 -9.30 14.32
C VAL A 129 -5.82 -9.90 14.65
N TYR A 130 -6.81 -9.86 13.76
CA TYR A 130 -8.14 -10.45 13.95
C TYR A 130 -8.10 -11.99 13.93
N ALA A 131 -7.44 -12.57 12.92
CA ALA A 131 -7.20 -14.01 12.82
C ALA A 131 -6.40 -14.51 14.03
N LEU A 132 -5.46 -13.70 14.50
CA LEU A 132 -4.66 -13.94 15.69
C LEU A 132 -5.50 -13.78 16.96
N LEU A 133 -6.31 -12.74 17.11
CA LEU A 133 -7.09 -12.44 18.31
C LEU A 133 -8.27 -13.39 18.49
N GLY A 134 -8.74 -14.09 17.46
CA GLY A 134 -9.96 -14.90 17.53
C GLY A 134 -11.08 -14.21 18.31
N ALA A 135 -11.14 -12.87 18.19
CA ALA A 135 -11.89 -12.03 19.11
C ALA A 135 -13.36 -12.11 18.79
N GLU A 136 -14.18 -11.88 19.80
CA GLU A 136 -15.62 -11.76 19.64
C GLU A 136 -15.97 -10.72 18.58
N ARG A 137 -17.08 -10.95 17.87
CA ARG A 137 -17.51 -10.17 16.69
C ARG A 137 -17.57 -8.66 16.96
N ILE A 138 -17.77 -8.26 18.22
CA ILE A 138 -17.89 -6.86 18.64
C ILE A 138 -16.56 -6.11 18.44
N HIS A 139 -15.45 -6.62 18.98
CA HIS A 139 -14.14 -5.95 18.86
C HIS A 139 -13.70 -5.81 17.40
N SER A 140 -13.95 -6.85 16.59
CA SER A 140 -13.67 -6.80 15.16
C SER A 140 -14.48 -5.72 14.44
N THR A 141 -15.73 -5.53 14.81
CA THR A 141 -16.60 -4.53 14.17
C THR A 141 -16.18 -3.12 14.56
N VAL A 142 -15.85 -2.89 15.82
CA VAL A 142 -15.35 -1.58 16.30
C VAL A 142 -14.03 -1.23 15.62
N LEU A 143 -13.10 -2.18 15.55
CA LEU A 143 -11.78 -1.97 14.97
C LEU A 143 -11.86 -1.68 13.47
N LEU A 144 -12.74 -2.40 12.76
CA LEU A 144 -13.05 -2.14 11.37
C LEU A 144 -13.71 -0.77 11.16
N ALA A 145 -14.65 -0.39 12.02
CA ALA A 145 -15.33 0.91 11.95
C ALA A 145 -14.36 2.07 12.15
N VAL A 146 -13.53 2.03 13.20
CA VAL A 146 -12.50 3.04 13.46
C VAL A 146 -11.56 3.16 12.26
N TYR A 147 -11.04 2.04 11.77
CA TYR A 147 -10.14 2.03 10.62
C TYR A 147 -10.80 2.59 9.36
N SER A 148 -12.06 2.23 9.09
CA SER A 148 -12.80 2.76 7.94
C SER A 148 -13.00 4.28 8.04
N ALA A 149 -13.20 4.82 9.25
CA ALA A 149 -13.36 6.26 9.46
C ALA A 149 -12.07 7.03 9.14
N PHE A 150 -10.92 6.55 9.65
CA PHE A 150 -9.61 7.14 9.33
C PHE A 150 -9.33 7.11 7.82
N THR A 151 -9.64 5.98 7.21
CA THR A 151 -9.45 5.76 5.78
C THR A 151 -10.27 6.75 4.94
N VAL A 152 -11.57 6.88 5.22
CA VAL A 152 -12.46 7.79 4.51
C VAL A 152 -11.99 9.24 4.67
N ALA A 153 -11.54 9.62 5.87
CA ALA A 153 -11.01 10.96 6.11
C ALA A 153 -9.75 11.26 5.29
N ILE A 154 -8.77 10.35 5.28
CA ILE A 154 -7.53 10.49 4.50
C ILE A 154 -7.84 10.58 3.01
N SER A 155 -8.69 9.69 2.49
CA SER A 155 -9.06 9.70 1.07
C SER A 155 -9.79 10.98 0.68
N ALA A 156 -10.70 11.48 1.53
CA ALA A 156 -11.40 12.73 1.27
C ALA A 156 -10.41 13.91 1.21
N LEU A 157 -9.47 13.99 2.14
CA LEU A 157 -8.44 15.04 2.15
C LEU A 157 -7.53 14.99 0.92
N LEU A 158 -7.14 13.79 0.49
CA LEU A 158 -6.33 13.60 -0.71
C LEU A 158 -7.10 13.96 -1.98
N VAL A 159 -8.37 13.57 -2.11
CA VAL A 159 -9.22 13.99 -3.24
C VAL A 159 -9.39 15.50 -3.28
N ILE A 160 -9.61 16.14 -2.12
CA ILE A 160 -9.69 17.61 -2.03
C ILE A 160 -8.36 18.25 -2.46
N SER A 161 -7.24 17.71 -2.02
CA SER A 161 -5.89 18.15 -2.42
C SER A 161 -5.70 18.06 -3.93
N LEU A 162 -6.06 16.93 -4.53
CA LEU A 162 -5.90 16.68 -5.97
C LEU A 162 -6.76 17.61 -6.83
N VAL A 163 -8.02 17.82 -6.44
CA VAL A 163 -8.95 18.70 -7.15
C VAL A 163 -8.58 20.18 -6.96
N SER A 164 -7.96 20.52 -5.84
CA SER A 164 -7.50 21.90 -5.55
C SER A 164 -6.19 22.26 -6.25
N SER A 165 -5.43 21.25 -6.70
CA SER A 165 -4.13 21.45 -7.36
C SER A 165 -4.30 21.91 -8.81
N LYS A 166 -3.45 22.84 -9.25
CA LYS A 166 -3.42 23.28 -10.65
C LYS A 166 -2.28 22.57 -11.37
N TYR A 167 -2.58 22.01 -12.54
CA TYR A 167 -1.62 21.29 -13.37
C TYR A 167 -1.30 22.13 -14.59
N VAL A 168 -0.01 22.33 -14.86
CA VAL A 168 0.45 23.12 -16.01
C VAL A 168 1.40 22.28 -16.84
N SER A 169 1.17 22.28 -18.16
CA SER A 169 2.07 21.66 -19.13
C SER A 169 3.40 22.43 -19.18
N SER A 170 4.50 21.70 -19.35
CA SER A 170 5.85 22.29 -19.52
C SER A 170 5.94 23.30 -20.66
N GLN A 171 5.05 23.24 -21.67
CA GLN A 171 5.00 24.19 -22.78
C GLN A 171 4.60 25.62 -22.37
N ASN A 172 3.88 25.78 -21.25
CA ASN A 172 3.35 27.07 -20.79
C ASN A 172 4.21 27.70 -19.68
N LEU A 173 5.35 27.11 -19.35
CA LEU A 173 6.24 27.54 -18.28
C LEU A 173 7.42 28.35 -18.83
N SER A 174 8.10 29.07 -17.94
CA SER A 174 9.31 29.83 -18.29
C SER A 174 10.43 28.91 -18.78
N TYR A 175 11.33 29.46 -19.60
CA TYR A 175 12.47 28.75 -20.21
C TYR A 175 13.30 27.92 -19.21
N ASP A 176 13.45 28.41 -17.97
CA ASP A 176 14.17 27.71 -16.89
C ASP A 176 13.42 26.47 -16.38
N ALA A 177 12.08 26.54 -16.25
CA ALA A 177 11.27 25.42 -15.82
C ALA A 177 11.20 24.31 -16.89
N GLN A 178 11.28 24.70 -18.17
CA GLN A 178 11.36 23.75 -19.29
C GLN A 178 12.67 22.93 -19.27
N HIS A 179 13.77 23.50 -18.76
CA HIS A 179 15.07 22.80 -18.66
C HIS A 179 15.09 21.68 -17.61
N ASN A 180 14.13 21.63 -16.70
CA ASN A 180 14.05 20.56 -15.71
C ASN A 180 13.62 19.21 -16.31
N GLY A 181 13.20 19.15 -17.58
CA GLY A 181 12.96 17.89 -18.31
C GLY A 181 11.76 17.05 -17.84
N GLN A 182 10.99 17.55 -16.88
CA GLN A 182 9.76 16.93 -16.38
C GLN A 182 8.60 17.18 -17.36
N ALA A 183 7.72 16.19 -17.48
CA ALA A 183 6.62 16.28 -18.44
C ALA A 183 5.41 17.06 -17.91
N CYS A 184 5.24 17.11 -16.60
CA CYS A 184 4.12 17.75 -15.92
C CYS A 184 4.60 18.53 -14.70
N HIS A 185 4.07 19.74 -14.50
CA HIS A 185 4.34 20.54 -13.30
C HIS A 185 3.07 20.75 -12.49
N ILE A 186 3.19 20.57 -11.18
CA ILE A 186 2.11 20.73 -10.21
C ILE A 186 2.33 22.05 -9.47
N LEU A 187 1.35 22.95 -9.56
CA LEU A 187 1.33 24.20 -8.80
C LEU A 187 0.47 24.00 -7.55
N PHE A 188 1.15 23.92 -6.40
CA PHE A 188 0.52 23.74 -5.11
C PHE A 188 -0.02 25.07 -4.57
N ASP A 189 -1.32 25.12 -4.28
CA ASP A 189 -1.92 26.18 -3.46
C ASP A 189 -1.49 25.97 -1.99
N ALA A 190 -1.31 27.04 -1.22
CA ALA A 190 -0.99 26.96 0.21
C ALA A 190 -1.98 26.08 1.00
N ARG A 191 -3.23 26.00 0.53
CA ARG A 191 -4.26 25.10 1.10
C ARG A 191 -3.94 23.62 0.93
N VAL A 192 -3.30 23.23 -0.17
CA VAL A 192 -2.93 21.83 -0.45
C VAL A 192 -1.98 21.31 0.63
N HIS A 193 -0.97 22.11 1.01
CA HIS A 193 -0.03 21.76 2.07
C HIS A 193 -0.70 21.56 3.43
N ILE A 194 -1.83 22.22 3.70
CA ILE A 194 -2.58 22.01 4.94
C ILE A 194 -3.24 20.62 4.92
N TYR A 195 -3.90 20.25 3.81
CA TYR A 195 -4.56 18.94 3.68
C TYR A 195 -3.56 17.79 3.71
N GLU A 196 -2.39 17.95 3.08
CA GLU A 196 -1.30 16.98 3.11
C GLU A 196 -0.81 16.77 4.55
N LYS A 197 -0.51 17.85 5.28
CA LYS A 197 -0.08 17.74 6.68
C LYS A 197 -1.11 17.06 7.57
N ILE A 198 -2.40 17.39 7.41
CA ILE A 198 -3.47 16.73 8.17
C ILE A 198 -3.52 15.24 7.84
N SER A 199 -3.40 14.89 6.55
CA SER A 199 -3.37 13.49 6.10
C SER A 199 -2.18 12.73 6.70
N ASP A 200 -0.99 13.34 6.75
CA ASP A 200 0.20 12.76 7.35
C ASP A 200 0.00 12.49 8.85
N TYR A 201 -0.59 13.43 9.60
CA TYR A 201 -0.91 13.22 11.01
C TYR A 201 -1.92 12.08 11.21
N LEU A 202 -2.93 11.97 10.35
CA LEU A 202 -3.90 10.86 10.41
C LEU A 202 -3.24 9.51 10.09
N ILE A 203 -2.34 9.46 9.10
CA ILE A 203 -1.58 8.25 8.76
C ILE A 203 -0.65 7.84 9.91
N ILE A 204 0.09 8.79 10.48
CA ILE A 204 1.01 8.54 11.60
C ILE A 204 0.23 8.03 12.82
N SER A 205 -0.87 8.69 13.17
CA SER A 205 -1.70 8.27 14.32
C SER A 205 -2.30 6.87 14.13
N GLY A 206 -2.85 6.58 12.95
CA GLY A 206 -3.34 5.24 12.61
C GLY A 206 -2.25 4.17 12.69
N THR A 207 -1.04 4.49 12.21
CA THR A 207 0.11 3.59 12.24
C THR A 207 0.57 3.30 13.67
N ILE A 208 0.60 4.30 14.55
CA ILE A 208 0.96 4.11 15.97
C ILE A 208 -0.07 3.23 16.68
N VAL A 209 -1.36 3.50 16.49
CA VAL A 209 -2.43 2.68 17.07
C VAL A 209 -2.33 1.24 16.60
N ALA A 210 -2.10 1.03 15.30
CA ALA A 210 -1.88 -0.29 14.73
C ALA A 210 -0.67 -0.97 15.37
N ALA A 211 0.49 -0.32 15.38
CA ALA A 211 1.72 -0.85 15.96
C ALA A 211 1.54 -1.30 17.42
N LEU A 212 0.88 -0.47 18.24
CA LEU A 212 0.61 -0.76 19.65
C LEU A 212 -0.31 -1.98 19.79
N LEU A 213 -1.41 -2.04 19.03
CA LEU A 213 -2.31 -3.19 19.04
C LEU A 213 -1.59 -4.47 18.60
N GLY A 214 -0.66 -4.37 17.65
CA GLY A 214 0.07 -5.51 17.10
C GLY A 214 1.04 -6.08 18.11
N VAL A 215 1.83 -5.21 18.74
CA VAL A 215 2.73 -5.59 19.84
C VAL A 215 1.94 -6.18 21.00
N LEU A 216 0.84 -5.53 21.41
CA LEU A 216 -0.02 -6.02 22.50
C LEU A 216 -0.57 -7.43 22.19
N THR A 217 -1.02 -7.64 20.96
CA THR A 217 -1.52 -8.94 20.49
C THR A 217 -0.46 -10.03 20.55
N ILE A 218 0.75 -9.73 20.05
CA ILE A 218 1.88 -10.66 20.06
C ILE A 218 2.29 -10.99 21.50
N VAL A 219 2.39 -10.00 22.38
CA VAL A 219 2.84 -10.20 23.76
C VAL A 219 1.81 -10.96 24.59
N ILE A 220 0.54 -10.57 24.55
CA ILE A 220 -0.51 -11.17 25.41
C ILE A 220 -0.83 -12.58 24.97
N ARG A 221 -1.05 -12.79 23.66
CA ARG A 221 -1.66 -14.04 23.19
C ARG A 221 -0.63 -15.11 22.85
N TYR A 222 0.53 -14.69 22.35
CA TYR A 222 1.51 -15.62 21.79
C TYR A 222 2.47 -16.21 22.82
N ARG A 223 2.45 -15.71 24.06
CA ARG A 223 3.25 -16.29 25.15
C ARG A 223 2.80 -17.71 25.53
N SER A 224 1.59 -18.14 25.13
CA SER A 224 0.95 -19.36 25.65
C SER A 224 0.63 -20.46 24.61
N GLN A 225 0.84 -20.24 23.30
CA GLN A 225 0.48 -21.24 22.26
C GLN A 225 1.70 -21.75 21.47
N ASN A 226 1.81 -23.07 21.31
CA ASN A 226 2.99 -23.77 20.75
C ASN A 226 2.70 -24.67 19.53
N ASN A 227 1.64 -24.40 18.75
CA ASN A 227 1.32 -25.23 17.58
C ASN A 227 2.27 -24.99 16.39
N SER A 228 2.52 -26.01 15.57
CA SER A 228 3.43 -25.94 14.41
C SER A 228 3.00 -24.90 13.36
N LEU A 229 1.72 -24.85 12.99
CA LEU A 229 1.17 -23.86 12.05
C LEU A 229 1.32 -22.42 12.56
N ILE A 230 1.09 -22.24 13.86
CA ILE A 230 1.25 -20.98 14.58
C ILE A 230 2.72 -20.54 14.50
N ASN A 231 3.68 -21.43 14.71
CA ASN A 231 5.10 -21.10 14.58
C ASN A 231 5.50 -20.62 13.17
N VAL A 232 4.90 -21.17 12.11
CA VAL A 232 5.18 -20.72 10.73
C VAL A 232 4.58 -19.34 10.47
N ILE A 233 3.33 -19.10 10.86
CA ILE A 233 2.69 -17.78 10.74
C ILE A 233 3.44 -16.74 11.59
N ARG A 234 3.92 -17.12 12.79
CA ARG A 234 4.76 -16.26 13.64
C ARG A 234 6.08 -15.91 12.97
N ARG A 235 6.73 -16.91 12.36
CA ARG A 235 8.03 -16.70 11.74
C ARG A 235 7.88 -15.80 10.51
N ASP A 236 7.03 -16.18 9.57
CA ASP A 236 7.00 -15.55 8.25
C ASP A 236 6.12 -14.29 8.26
N GLY A 237 4.95 -14.35 8.92
CA GLY A 237 4.09 -13.18 9.12
C GLY A 237 4.64 -12.19 10.15
N GLY A 238 5.36 -12.67 11.19
CA GLY A 238 6.02 -11.81 12.16
C GLY A 238 7.21 -11.06 11.58
N MET A 239 8.03 -11.71 10.73
CA MET A 239 9.10 -11.01 10.00
C MET A 239 8.52 -9.94 9.08
N PHE A 240 7.48 -10.27 8.29
CA PHE A 240 6.75 -9.29 7.49
C PHE A 240 6.30 -8.09 8.34
N TYR A 241 5.67 -8.37 9.49
CA TYR A 241 5.17 -7.34 10.39
C TYR A 241 6.29 -6.43 10.92
N LEU A 242 7.37 -7.02 11.42
CA LEU A 242 8.50 -6.26 11.94
C LEU A 242 9.16 -5.41 10.86
N SER A 243 9.32 -5.94 9.65
CA SER A 243 9.86 -5.19 8.51
C SER A 243 8.94 -4.03 8.11
N ALA A 244 7.63 -4.28 7.99
CA ALA A 244 6.66 -3.24 7.64
C ALA A 244 6.60 -2.14 8.71
N LEU A 245 6.60 -2.53 9.98
CA LEU A 245 6.62 -1.59 11.10
C LEU A 245 7.91 -0.76 11.12
N ALA A 246 9.07 -1.40 10.99
CA ALA A 246 10.37 -0.71 10.99
C ALA A 246 10.46 0.29 9.83
N LEU A 247 10.03 -0.12 8.65
CA LEU A 247 9.93 0.77 7.50
C LEU A 247 9.05 1.98 7.85
N ARG A 248 7.82 1.76 8.32
CA ARG A 248 6.86 2.85 8.63
C ARG A 248 7.36 3.81 9.69
N LEU A 249 7.94 3.28 10.77
CA LEU A 249 8.54 4.08 11.83
C LEU A 249 9.70 4.93 11.29
N SER A 250 10.49 4.40 10.35
CA SER A 250 11.57 5.17 9.71
C SER A 250 11.02 6.40 8.98
N THR A 251 9.94 6.27 8.21
CA THR A 251 9.30 7.43 7.54
C THR A 251 8.71 8.41 8.55
N MET A 252 8.07 7.91 9.62
CA MET A 252 7.54 8.77 10.67
C MET A 252 8.65 9.60 11.35
N ILE A 253 9.80 8.97 11.65
CA ILE A 253 10.94 9.65 12.26
C ILE A 253 11.45 10.75 11.33
N ILE A 254 11.51 10.50 10.02
CA ILE A 254 11.98 11.47 9.03
C ILE A 254 10.99 12.62 8.83
N ALA A 255 9.70 12.37 9.00
CA ALA A 255 8.67 13.41 8.90
C ALA A 255 8.67 14.39 10.11
N LEU A 256 9.47 14.14 11.15
CA LEU A 256 9.52 15.03 12.32
C LEU A 256 10.20 16.37 11.96
N PRO A 257 9.57 17.51 12.28
CA PRO A 257 10.03 18.84 11.84
C PRO A 257 11.41 19.24 12.37
N ASN A 258 11.87 18.62 13.47
CA ASN A 258 13.13 18.93 14.12
C ASN A 258 14.31 18.07 13.64
N ILE A 259 14.07 17.09 12.77
CA ILE A 259 15.12 16.20 12.29
C ILE A 259 15.42 16.55 10.83
N GLN A 260 16.39 17.44 10.62
CA GLN A 260 16.90 17.78 9.29
C GLN A 260 17.83 16.68 8.77
N VAL A 261 17.32 15.46 8.60
CA VAL A 261 18.05 14.48 7.81
C VAL A 261 17.81 14.81 6.34
N HIS A 262 18.87 15.02 5.57
CA HIS A 262 18.82 15.09 4.11
C HIS A 262 18.51 13.70 3.55
N VAL A 263 17.30 13.21 3.79
CA VAL A 263 16.85 11.94 3.23
C VAL A 263 16.34 12.22 1.84
N TYR A 264 17.05 11.70 0.85
CA TYR A 264 16.74 11.83 -0.57
C TYR A 264 15.50 11.03 -1.01
N ASN A 265 14.42 11.00 -0.20
CA ASN A 265 13.23 10.17 -0.42
C ASN A 265 13.50 8.66 -0.61
N LEU A 266 14.73 8.19 -0.36
CA LEU A 266 15.16 6.79 -0.52
C LEU A 266 14.32 5.82 0.30
N ILE A 267 13.93 6.23 1.51
CA ILE A 267 13.12 5.41 2.39
C ILE A 267 11.69 5.29 1.85
N TYR A 268 11.16 6.36 1.25
CA TYR A 268 9.87 6.33 0.59
C TYR A 268 9.90 5.37 -0.61
N THR A 269 10.87 5.51 -1.52
CA THR A 269 10.99 4.62 -2.69
C THR A 269 11.22 3.15 -2.29
N THR A 270 12.00 2.91 -1.23
CA THR A 270 12.20 1.57 -0.69
C THR A 270 10.91 0.98 -0.12
N GLN A 271 10.12 1.76 0.60
CA GLN A 271 8.84 1.32 1.16
C GLN A 271 7.85 0.89 0.10
N GLU A 272 7.74 1.69 -0.94
CA GLU A 272 6.81 1.47 -2.05
C GLU A 272 7.02 0.12 -2.73
N VAL A 273 8.25 -0.36 -2.76
CA VAL A 273 8.62 -1.62 -3.41
C VAL A 273 8.71 -2.77 -2.41
N ALA A 274 9.29 -2.54 -1.23
CA ALA A 274 9.48 -3.59 -0.23
C ALA A 274 8.15 -4.12 0.32
N LEU A 275 7.18 -3.25 0.64
CA LEU A 275 5.90 -3.67 1.22
C LEU A 275 5.11 -4.63 0.30
N PRO A 276 4.85 -4.32 -0.99
CA PRO A 276 4.13 -5.25 -1.87
C PRO A 276 4.93 -6.54 -2.16
N MET A 277 6.27 -6.48 -2.24
CA MET A 277 7.09 -7.69 -2.41
C MET A 277 6.95 -8.63 -1.21
N LEU A 278 7.09 -8.09 0.00
CA LEU A 278 6.96 -8.84 1.24
C LEU A 278 5.52 -9.40 1.38
N ALA A 279 4.50 -8.63 1.00
CA ALA A 279 3.11 -9.06 1.05
C ALA A 279 2.82 -10.19 0.04
N ALA A 280 3.25 -10.03 -1.21
CA ALA A 280 3.10 -11.05 -2.24
C ALA A 280 3.85 -12.35 -1.87
N GLY A 281 5.08 -12.22 -1.37
CA GLY A 281 5.90 -13.34 -0.91
C GLY A 281 5.24 -14.09 0.26
N LEU A 282 4.66 -13.37 1.22
CA LEU A 282 3.90 -13.99 2.31
C LEU A 282 2.70 -14.79 1.79
N ILE A 283 1.91 -14.22 0.89
CA ILE A 283 0.72 -14.90 0.32
C ILE A 283 1.12 -16.15 -0.48
N LEU A 284 2.18 -16.07 -1.29
CA LEU A 284 2.68 -17.21 -2.05
C LEU A 284 3.23 -18.30 -1.13
N ASN A 285 4.01 -17.95 -0.11
CA ASN A 285 4.57 -18.91 0.85
C ASN A 285 3.48 -19.62 1.66
N VAL A 286 2.44 -18.90 2.09
CA VAL A 286 1.30 -19.48 2.78
C VAL A 286 0.57 -20.50 1.89
N ARG A 287 0.53 -20.27 0.57
CA ARG A 287 -0.11 -21.21 -0.38
C ARG A 287 0.72 -22.45 -0.70
N LYS A 288 2.05 -22.38 -0.58
CA LYS A 288 2.94 -23.54 -0.76
C LYS A 288 2.80 -24.57 0.37
N ILE A 289 2.28 -24.17 1.53
CA ILE A 289 2.06 -25.05 2.67
C ILE A 289 0.79 -25.88 2.40
N ASP A 290 0.96 -26.98 1.65
CA ASP A 290 -0.12 -27.89 1.23
C ASP A 290 -0.45 -28.92 2.33
N ASP A 291 -0.73 -28.45 3.55
CA ASP A 291 -1.23 -29.30 4.63
C ASP A 291 -2.78 -29.34 4.58
N PRO A 292 -3.42 -30.52 4.40
CA PRO A 292 -4.86 -30.65 4.21
C PRO A 292 -5.70 -29.98 5.32
N GLY A 293 -5.26 -30.06 6.58
CA GLY A 293 -5.95 -29.44 7.71
C GLY A 293 -5.79 -27.91 7.76
N THR A 294 -4.70 -27.41 7.19
CA THR A 294 -4.41 -25.98 7.08
C THR A 294 -5.19 -25.35 5.93
N ARG A 295 -5.38 -26.08 4.83
CA ARG A 295 -6.12 -25.65 3.63
C ARG A 295 -7.60 -25.37 3.93
N ASP A 296 -8.25 -26.19 4.74
CA ASP A 296 -9.63 -25.94 5.20
C ASP A 296 -9.74 -24.68 6.06
N ARG A 297 -8.82 -24.47 7.01
CA ARG A 297 -8.85 -23.29 7.88
C ARG A 297 -8.53 -22.00 7.13
N ILE A 298 -7.55 -22.01 6.23
CA ILE A 298 -7.16 -20.84 5.42
C ILE A 298 -8.25 -20.51 4.39
N SER A 299 -8.82 -21.51 3.73
CA SER A 299 -9.95 -21.28 2.80
C SER A 299 -11.19 -20.75 3.51
N THR A 300 -11.44 -21.18 4.76
CA THR A 300 -12.49 -20.59 5.62
C THR A 300 -12.16 -19.15 6.02
N LEU A 301 -10.89 -18.86 6.32
CA LEU A 301 -10.48 -17.54 6.79
C LEU A 301 -10.40 -16.50 5.67
N ILE A 302 -9.98 -16.90 4.47
CA ILE A 302 -9.71 -15.99 3.35
C ILE A 302 -10.83 -16.05 2.29
N PHE A 303 -11.55 -17.16 2.12
CA PHE A 303 -12.35 -17.40 0.90
C PHE A 303 -13.78 -17.92 1.06
N THR A 304 -14.39 -17.95 2.26
CA THR A 304 -15.79 -18.40 2.35
C THR A 304 -16.79 -17.38 1.80
N SER A 305 -17.10 -17.53 0.51
CA SER A 305 -18.49 -17.49 0.05
C SER A 305 -19.21 -18.68 0.67
N ARG A 306 -19.73 -18.51 1.89
CA ARG A 306 -20.58 -19.52 2.54
C ARG A 306 -21.96 -19.53 1.90
N ARG A 307 -22.05 -19.91 0.62
CA ARG A 307 -23.33 -20.06 -0.10
C ARG A 307 -23.71 -21.50 -0.40
N GLU A 308 -22.84 -22.49 -0.15
CA GLU A 308 -23.18 -23.90 -0.42
C GLU A 308 -23.46 -24.76 0.82
N GLU A 309 -23.04 -24.35 2.02
CA GLU A 309 -23.32 -25.12 3.25
C GLU A 309 -24.81 -25.13 3.66
N PHE A 310 -25.61 -24.19 3.15
CA PHE A 310 -27.06 -24.16 3.42
C PHE A 310 -27.89 -25.05 2.48
N ARG A 311 -27.33 -25.54 1.36
CA ARG A 311 -28.07 -26.45 0.47
C ARG A 311 -28.00 -27.91 0.91
N LEU A 312 -26.92 -28.33 1.57
CA LEU A 312 -26.76 -29.72 2.03
C LEU A 312 -27.44 -30.02 3.38
N ARG A 313 -27.82 -29.00 4.15
CA ARG A 313 -28.62 -29.17 5.38
C ARG A 313 -30.14 -29.20 5.16
N ARG A 314 -30.61 -29.03 3.92
CA ARG A 314 -32.05 -29.12 3.59
C ARG A 314 -32.47 -30.49 3.05
N TYR A 315 -31.52 -31.41 2.92
CA TYR A 315 -31.72 -32.77 2.38
C TYR A 315 -31.28 -33.88 3.35
N ARG A 316 -31.06 -33.54 4.63
CA ARG A 316 -31.06 -34.50 5.75
C ARG A 316 -32.08 -34.04 6.76
#